data_AF-A0A1S1U3C5-F1
#
_entry.id   AF-A0A1S1U3C5-F1
#
_cell.length_a   1.000
_cell.length_b   1.000
_cell.length_c   1.000
_cell.angle_alpha   90.00
_cell.angle_beta   90.00
_cell.angle_gamma   90.00
#
_symmetry.space_group_name_H-M   'P 1'
#
loop_
_entity.id
_entity.type
_entity.pdbx_description
1 polymer ?
#
loop_
_entity_poly.entity_id
_entity_poly.type
_entity_poly.pdbx_seq_one_letter_code
_entity_poly.pdbx_strand_id
1 'polypeptide(L)'
;MLLKIGELAKLTGLSIRTLHHYDSIGLLSPSARTPAGYRLYQHGDMDRLHRIMALRKFGLSLADIANALAGPDLPLSSIVARQIAMLERQIAQASTLRERLCTLQAQLAQGQAPELAEWLTTMELMTMYDKYFSHEELQQLPLLSDAAVEQEWKELVARVRAVKDAGAGPGDAQAQALATQWMVKLVRDTGAHPGLFARLNDMHAQEPSMQATTSIDAEVMQFIIAAFNASRIALYRPFLNEQEYAHLAANYGKRSGEWPALIAAVRAAIDARTPPTDPAVLQLARQWLELFRSYAGTDPATQLKFRQAHQQEPRLMEGSFVDAAMLHYLGAAMAVVAQEKPA
;
A
#
# COMPACT_ATOMS: atom_id res chain seq x y z
N MET A 1 -27.20 -25.02 -36.43
CA MET A 1 -28.08 -25.82 -35.54
C MET A 1 -28.25 -25.05 -34.24
N LEU A 2 -29.47 -24.97 -33.70
CA LEU A 2 -29.78 -24.28 -32.45
C LEU A 2 -29.99 -25.34 -31.35
N LEU A 3 -29.22 -25.28 -30.27
CA LEU A 3 -29.26 -26.24 -29.16
C LEU A 3 -30.08 -25.69 -28.00
N LYS A 4 -30.92 -26.53 -27.41
CA LYS A 4 -31.58 -26.18 -26.14
C LYS A 4 -30.60 -26.32 -24.98
N ILE A 5 -30.85 -25.58 -23.88
CA ILE A 5 -29.98 -25.61 -22.69
C ILE A 5 -29.73 -27.02 -22.12
N GLY A 6 -30.70 -27.94 -22.22
CA GLY A 6 -30.55 -29.32 -21.77
C GLY A 6 -29.63 -30.16 -22.68
N GLU A 7 -29.62 -29.90 -23.98
CA GLU A 7 -28.71 -30.54 -24.93
C GLU A 7 -27.29 -29.98 -24.75
N LEU A 8 -27.18 -28.66 -24.55
CA LEU A 8 -25.92 -27.98 -24.23
C LEU A 8 -25.28 -28.54 -22.95
N ALA A 9 -26.08 -28.73 -21.89
CA ALA A 9 -25.63 -29.32 -20.62
C ALA A 9 -25.08 -30.75 -20.81
N LYS A 10 -25.77 -31.59 -21.59
CA LYS A 10 -25.33 -32.96 -21.88
C LYS A 10 -24.02 -33.00 -22.68
N LEU A 11 -23.87 -32.12 -23.66
CA LEU A 11 -22.67 -32.08 -24.51
C LEU A 11 -21.44 -31.56 -23.78
N THR A 12 -21.61 -30.64 -22.83
CA THR A 12 -20.50 -29.96 -22.14
C THR A 12 -20.19 -30.53 -20.76
N GLY A 13 -21.07 -31.41 -20.25
CA GLY A 13 -20.97 -31.95 -18.88
C GLY A 13 -21.27 -30.92 -17.78
N LEU A 14 -21.72 -29.72 -18.13
CA LEU A 14 -22.09 -28.67 -17.18
C LEU A 14 -23.52 -28.85 -16.69
N SER A 15 -23.77 -28.50 -15.43
CA SER A 15 -25.13 -28.47 -14.92
C SER A 15 -25.95 -27.35 -15.57
N ILE A 16 -27.25 -27.58 -15.76
CA ILE A 16 -28.19 -26.54 -16.24
C ILE A 16 -28.12 -25.29 -15.32
N ARG A 17 -27.93 -25.50 -14.01
CA ARG A 17 -27.73 -24.41 -13.03
C ARG A 17 -26.50 -23.55 -13.35
N THR A 18 -25.39 -24.17 -13.73
CA THR A 18 -24.16 -23.46 -14.11
C THR A 18 -24.37 -22.63 -15.37
N LEU A 19 -25.07 -23.18 -16.38
CA LEU A 19 -25.39 -22.46 -17.61
C LEU A 19 -26.34 -21.27 -17.35
N HIS A 20 -27.33 -21.43 -16.47
CA HIS A 20 -28.17 -20.31 -16.02
C HIS A 20 -27.38 -19.24 -15.28
N HIS A 21 -26.43 -19.65 -14.44
CA HIS A 21 -25.57 -18.69 -13.75
C HIS A 21 -24.73 -17.89 -14.75
N TYR A 22 -24.13 -18.55 -15.75
CA TYR A 22 -23.35 -17.87 -16.80
C TYR A 22 -24.19 -16.91 -17.63
N ASP A 23 -25.45 -17.23 -17.91
CA ASP A 23 -26.40 -16.30 -18.53
C ASP A 23 -26.71 -15.11 -17.61
N SER A 24 -26.96 -15.35 -16.32
CA SER A 24 -27.32 -14.28 -15.38
C SER A 24 -26.23 -13.25 -15.16
N ILE A 25 -24.95 -13.66 -15.29
CA ILE A 25 -23.80 -12.76 -15.15
C ILE A 25 -23.30 -12.24 -16.51
N GLY A 26 -24.00 -12.53 -17.62
CA GLY A 26 -23.62 -12.09 -18.97
C GLY A 26 -22.37 -12.77 -19.53
N LEU A 27 -21.89 -13.84 -18.90
CA LEU A 27 -20.69 -14.58 -19.32
C LEU A 27 -20.96 -15.44 -20.57
N LEU A 28 -22.14 -16.07 -20.62
CA LEU A 28 -22.65 -16.81 -21.78
C LEU A 28 -24.15 -16.56 -21.94
N SER A 29 -24.51 -15.69 -22.89
CA SER A 29 -25.91 -15.40 -23.21
C SER A 29 -26.41 -16.23 -24.39
N PRO A 30 -27.69 -16.65 -24.40
CA PRO A 30 -28.25 -17.41 -25.51
C PRO A 30 -28.40 -16.53 -26.76
N SER A 31 -27.98 -17.05 -27.92
CA SER A 31 -28.15 -16.37 -29.21
C SER A 31 -29.60 -16.13 -29.60
N ALA A 32 -30.54 -16.96 -29.14
CA ALA A 32 -31.97 -16.78 -29.42
C ALA A 32 -32.86 -17.34 -28.31
N ARG A 33 -34.15 -17.00 -28.37
CA ARG A 33 -35.20 -17.61 -27.55
C ARG A 33 -36.33 -18.11 -28.43
N THR A 34 -36.96 -19.22 -28.05
CA THR A 34 -38.19 -19.68 -28.72
C THR A 34 -39.37 -18.76 -28.37
N PRO A 35 -40.49 -18.80 -29.13
CA PRO A 35 -41.72 -18.07 -28.77
C PRO A 35 -42.27 -18.44 -27.38
N ALA A 36 -41.99 -19.66 -26.90
CA ALA A 36 -42.34 -20.12 -25.55
C ALA A 36 -41.30 -19.75 -24.48
N GLY A 37 -40.28 -18.94 -24.81
CA GLY A 37 -39.28 -18.41 -23.86
C GLY A 37 -38.07 -19.32 -23.60
N TYR A 38 -37.92 -20.45 -24.29
CA TYR A 38 -36.77 -21.36 -24.11
C TYR A 38 -35.50 -20.78 -24.72
N ARG A 39 -34.36 -20.94 -24.03
CA ARG A 39 -33.04 -20.50 -24.48
C ARG A 39 -32.50 -21.40 -25.60
N LEU A 40 -31.95 -20.78 -26.65
CA LEU A 40 -31.34 -21.45 -27.78
C LEU A 40 -29.92 -20.94 -27.99
N TYR A 41 -28.99 -21.87 -28.17
CA TYR A 41 -27.57 -21.59 -28.33
C TYR A 41 -27.08 -22.00 -29.73
N GLN A 42 -26.29 -21.14 -30.36
CA GLN A 42 -25.68 -21.38 -31.67
C GLN A 42 -24.23 -21.88 -31.52
N HIS A 43 -23.58 -22.16 -32.65
CA HIS A 43 -22.20 -22.64 -32.66
C HIS A 43 -21.21 -21.65 -32.02
N GLY A 44 -21.37 -20.34 -32.25
CA GLY A 44 -20.54 -19.32 -31.60
C GLY A 44 -20.64 -19.31 -30.07
N ASP A 45 -21.80 -19.72 -29.53
CA ASP A 45 -21.99 -19.86 -28.08
C ASP A 45 -21.21 -21.07 -27.52
N MET A 46 -21.09 -22.15 -28.33
CA MET A 46 -20.28 -23.31 -27.97
C MET A 46 -18.80 -22.96 -27.89
N ASP A 47 -18.29 -22.21 -28.88
CA ASP A 47 -16.89 -21.80 -28.90
C ASP A 47 -16.56 -20.90 -27.72
N ARG A 48 -17.47 -19.97 -27.39
CA ARG A 48 -17.36 -19.15 -26.18
C ARG A 48 -17.37 -20.00 -24.92
N LEU A 49 -18.26 -20.99 -24.83
CA LEU A 49 -18.35 -21.88 -23.67
C LEU A 49 -17.10 -22.76 -23.50
N HIS A 50 -16.54 -23.30 -24.58
CA HIS A 50 -15.28 -24.04 -24.53
C HIS A 50 -14.12 -23.17 -24.04
N ARG A 51 -14.06 -21.90 -24.47
CA ARG A 51 -13.06 -20.93 -23.97
C ARG A 51 -13.25 -20.65 -22.47
N ILE A 52 -14.48 -20.45 -22.01
CA ILE A 52 -14.79 -20.28 -20.57
C ILE A 52 -14.32 -21.51 -19.78
N MET A 53 -14.62 -22.71 -20.26
CA MET A 53 -14.22 -23.95 -19.58
C MET A 53 -12.71 -24.13 -19.52
N ALA A 54 -11.99 -23.82 -20.61
CA ALA A 54 -10.53 -23.88 -20.63
C ALA A 54 -9.92 -22.91 -19.62
N LEU A 55 -10.35 -21.64 -19.62
CA LEU A 55 -9.85 -20.62 -18.71
C LEU A 55 -10.16 -20.92 -17.25
N ARG A 56 -11.32 -21.49 -16.95
CA ARG A 56 -11.67 -21.94 -15.60
C ARG A 56 -10.74 -23.06 -15.12
N LYS A 57 -10.33 -23.98 -16.00
CA LYS A 57 -9.35 -25.03 -15.67
C LYS A 57 -7.97 -24.47 -15.34
N PHE A 58 -7.62 -23.30 -15.89
CA PHE A 58 -6.39 -22.56 -15.53
C PHE A 58 -6.50 -21.76 -14.23
N GLY A 59 -7.63 -21.86 -13.50
CA GLY A 59 -7.80 -21.23 -12.19
C GLY A 59 -8.31 -19.79 -12.23
N LEU A 60 -8.69 -19.26 -13.40
CA LEU A 60 -9.23 -17.91 -13.51
C LEU A 60 -10.61 -17.79 -12.85
N SER A 61 -10.86 -16.64 -12.21
CA SER A 61 -12.20 -16.29 -11.71
C SER A 61 -13.18 -16.01 -12.85
N LEU A 62 -14.49 -16.16 -12.62
CA LEU A 62 -15.50 -15.89 -13.66
C LEU A 62 -15.49 -14.42 -14.12
N ALA A 63 -15.08 -13.48 -13.26
CA ALA A 63 -14.94 -12.07 -13.60
C ALA A 63 -13.75 -11.83 -14.54
N ASP A 64 -12.59 -12.46 -14.27
CA ASP A 64 -11.42 -12.36 -15.15
C ASP A 64 -11.69 -12.99 -16.52
N ILE A 65 -12.44 -14.11 -16.54
CA ILE A 65 -12.88 -14.76 -17.77
C ILE A 65 -13.83 -13.83 -18.55
N ALA A 66 -14.77 -13.15 -17.89
CA ALA A 66 -15.66 -12.20 -18.55
C ALA A 66 -14.88 -11.07 -19.22
N ASN A 67 -13.91 -10.48 -18.51
CA ASN A 67 -13.06 -9.41 -19.03
C ASN A 67 -12.19 -9.90 -20.21
N ALA A 68 -11.57 -11.08 -20.08
CA ALA A 68 -10.76 -11.69 -21.14
C ALA A 68 -11.54 -12.00 -22.42
N LEU A 69 -12.85 -12.19 -22.31
CA LEU A 69 -13.74 -12.51 -23.43
C LEU A 69 -14.55 -11.29 -23.93
N ALA A 70 -14.37 -10.10 -23.35
CA ALA A 70 -15.13 -8.89 -23.65
C ALA A 70 -14.44 -7.92 -24.64
N GLY A 71 -13.14 -8.05 -24.89
CA GLY A 71 -12.39 -7.15 -25.79
C GLY A 71 -11.43 -7.87 -26.74
N PRO A 72 -10.95 -7.19 -27.81
CA PRO A 72 -10.00 -7.76 -28.77
C PRO A 72 -8.61 -8.04 -28.16
N ASP A 73 -8.21 -7.30 -27.12
CA ASP A 73 -6.81 -7.22 -26.66
C ASP A 73 -6.64 -7.28 -25.12
N LEU A 74 -7.20 -8.31 -24.47
CA LEU A 74 -6.59 -8.79 -23.22
C LEU A 74 -5.73 -10.00 -23.59
N PRO A 75 -4.40 -9.86 -23.71
CA PRO A 75 -3.57 -10.95 -24.16
C PRO A 75 -3.60 -12.03 -23.08
N LEU A 76 -4.04 -13.23 -23.43
CA LEU A 76 -4.05 -14.40 -22.53
C LEU A 76 -2.70 -14.59 -21.81
N SER A 77 -1.60 -14.14 -22.42
CA SER A 77 -0.28 -14.09 -21.82
C SER A 77 -0.20 -13.26 -20.54
N SER A 78 -0.91 -12.14 -20.42
CA SER A 78 -0.89 -11.31 -19.18
C SER A 78 -1.59 -12.00 -18.02
N ILE A 79 -2.67 -12.73 -18.30
CA ILE A 79 -3.40 -13.49 -17.28
C ILE A 79 -2.61 -14.72 -16.86
N VAL A 80 -2.00 -15.43 -17.82
CA VAL A 80 -1.09 -16.55 -17.53
C VAL A 80 0.14 -16.08 -16.75
N ALA A 81 0.74 -14.94 -17.12
CA ALA A 81 1.86 -14.35 -16.37
C ALA A 81 1.47 -13.99 -14.93
N ARG A 82 0.25 -13.44 -14.73
CA ARG A 82 -0.27 -13.17 -13.38
C ARG A 82 -0.47 -14.45 -12.57
N GLN A 83 -0.94 -15.52 -13.20
CA GLN A 83 -1.11 -16.82 -12.55
C GLN A 83 0.23 -17.46 -12.20
N ILE A 84 1.22 -17.38 -13.09
CA ILE A 84 2.60 -17.82 -12.82
C ILE A 84 3.15 -17.06 -11.62
N ALA A 85 3.08 -15.73 -11.62
CA ALA A 85 3.55 -14.90 -10.50
C ALA A 85 2.79 -15.17 -9.18
N MET A 86 1.54 -15.62 -9.24
CA MET A 86 0.80 -16.06 -8.05
C MET A 86 1.33 -17.40 -7.53
N LEU A 87 1.54 -18.37 -8.41
CA LEU A 87 2.07 -19.69 -8.06
C LEU A 87 3.51 -19.60 -7.56
N GLU A 88 4.35 -18.76 -8.16
CA GLU A 88 5.72 -18.51 -7.70
C GLU A 88 5.73 -17.95 -6.27
N ARG A 89 4.82 -17.03 -5.94
CA ARG A 89 4.65 -16.54 -4.56
C ARG A 89 4.24 -17.64 -3.59
N GLN A 90 3.32 -18.51 -3.98
CA GLN A 90 2.91 -19.65 -3.16
C GLN A 90 4.05 -20.65 -2.95
N ILE A 91 4.85 -20.92 -3.98
CA ILE A 91 6.02 -21.79 -3.91
C ILE A 91 7.08 -21.20 -2.99
N ALA A 92 7.34 -19.89 -3.09
CA ALA A 92 8.28 -19.20 -2.22
C ALA A 92 7.85 -19.32 -0.75
N GLN A 93 6.58 -19.01 -0.44
CA GLN A 93 6.03 -19.13 0.92
C GLN A 93 6.11 -20.56 1.45
N ALA A 94 5.75 -21.55 0.64
CA ALA A 94 5.80 -22.95 1.03
C ALA A 94 7.24 -23.44 1.27
N SER A 95 8.20 -22.95 0.47
CA SER A 95 9.62 -23.30 0.59
C SER A 95 10.22 -22.72 1.87
N THR A 96 9.94 -21.44 2.16
CA THR A 96 10.36 -20.79 3.41
C THR A 96 9.79 -21.50 4.63
N LEU A 97 8.49 -21.85 4.62
CA LEU A 97 7.88 -22.61 5.70
C LEU A 97 8.55 -23.98 5.88
N ARG A 98 8.83 -24.68 4.78
CA ARG A 98 9.50 -25.99 4.80
C ARG A 98 10.89 -25.88 5.43
N GLU A 99 11.72 -24.92 5.01
CA GLU A 99 13.06 -24.74 5.56
C GLU A 99 13.03 -24.47 7.07
N ARG A 100 12.08 -23.64 7.52
CA ARG A 100 11.89 -23.36 8.94
C ARG A 100 11.43 -24.58 9.73
N LEU A 101 10.51 -25.38 9.19
CA LEU A 101 10.11 -26.66 9.79
C LEU A 101 11.28 -27.65 9.88
N CYS A 102 12.16 -27.67 8.87
CA CYS A 102 13.40 -28.46 8.93
C CYS A 102 14.34 -27.98 10.05
N THR A 103 14.51 -26.66 10.23
CA THR A 103 15.30 -26.09 11.33
C THR A 103 14.70 -26.45 12.69
N LEU A 104 13.38 -26.33 12.86
CA LEU A 104 12.67 -26.73 14.08
C LEU A 104 12.89 -28.22 14.36
N GLN A 105 12.71 -29.06 13.32
CA GLN A 105 12.92 -30.50 13.45
C GLN A 105 14.34 -30.80 13.94
N ALA A 106 15.34 -30.08 13.45
CA ALA A 106 16.72 -30.22 13.90
C ALA A 106 16.93 -29.74 15.35
N GLN A 107 16.32 -28.62 15.76
CA GLN A 107 16.40 -28.09 17.13
C GLN A 107 15.73 -29.02 18.16
N LEU A 108 14.54 -29.53 17.84
CA LEU A 108 13.83 -30.51 18.64
C LEU A 108 14.62 -31.82 18.78
N ALA A 109 15.28 -32.26 17.69
CA ALA A 109 16.17 -33.42 17.72
C ALA A 109 17.41 -33.21 18.62
N GLN A 110 17.81 -31.96 18.87
CA GLN A 110 18.93 -31.59 19.74
C GLN A 110 18.49 -31.33 21.20
N GLY A 111 17.21 -31.51 21.53
CA GLY A 111 16.68 -31.31 22.89
C GLY A 111 16.51 -29.84 23.29
N GLN A 112 16.67 -28.91 22.34
CA GLN A 112 16.34 -27.50 22.53
C GLN A 112 14.87 -27.30 22.16
N ALA A 113 13.98 -27.40 23.16
CA ALA A 113 12.57 -27.04 22.97
C ALA A 113 12.43 -25.53 23.23
N PRO A 114 12.28 -24.68 22.20
CA PRO A 114 11.80 -23.31 22.44
C PRO A 114 10.43 -23.38 23.12
N GLU A 115 10.09 -22.40 23.96
CA GLU A 115 8.73 -22.30 24.48
C GLU A 115 7.76 -22.22 23.29
N LEU A 116 6.82 -23.16 23.22
CA LEU A 116 5.88 -23.32 22.11
C LEU A 116 5.12 -22.03 21.79
N ALA A 117 4.84 -21.21 22.81
CA ALA A 117 4.17 -19.92 22.67
C ALA A 117 5.05 -18.87 21.97
N GLU A 118 6.32 -18.75 22.35
CA GLU A 118 7.27 -17.82 21.75
C GLU A 118 7.59 -18.21 20.31
N TRP A 119 7.66 -19.52 20.02
CA TRP A 119 7.88 -20.05 18.68
C TRP A 119 6.67 -19.91 17.75
N LEU A 120 5.44 -20.18 18.24
CA LEU A 120 4.22 -19.95 17.47
C LEU A 120 4.05 -18.46 17.14
N THR A 121 4.33 -17.59 18.12
CA THR A 121 4.33 -16.14 17.91
C THR A 121 5.38 -15.73 16.88
N THR A 122 6.58 -16.31 16.93
CA THR A 122 7.64 -16.06 15.93
C THR A 122 7.26 -16.58 14.55
N MET A 123 6.65 -17.76 14.44
CA MET A 123 6.18 -18.32 13.16
C MET A 123 5.05 -17.49 12.55
N GLU A 124 4.10 -17.04 13.36
CA GLU A 124 3.02 -16.13 12.95
C GLU A 124 3.58 -14.77 12.51
N LEU A 125 4.49 -14.18 13.28
CA LEU A 125 5.16 -12.94 12.93
C LEU A 125 5.96 -13.08 11.63
N MET A 126 6.71 -14.17 11.43
CA MET A 126 7.51 -14.37 10.22
C MET A 126 6.68 -14.68 8.97
N THR A 127 5.62 -15.51 9.07
CA THR A 127 4.71 -15.73 7.94
C THR A 127 3.91 -14.49 7.59
N MET A 128 3.63 -13.65 8.58
CA MET A 128 3.05 -12.34 8.37
C MET A 128 4.03 -11.37 7.68
N TYR A 129 5.29 -11.31 8.10
CA TYR A 129 6.30 -10.52 7.38
C TYR A 129 6.40 -10.94 5.91
N ASP A 130 6.35 -12.25 5.61
CA ASP A 130 6.35 -12.79 4.24
C ASP A 130 5.07 -12.40 3.43
N LYS A 131 3.99 -11.92 4.08
CA LYS A 131 2.79 -11.37 3.42
C LYS A 131 3.00 -9.92 2.94
N TYR A 132 3.83 -9.13 3.63
CA TYR A 132 4.03 -7.71 3.35
C TYR A 132 5.39 -7.41 2.71
N PHE A 133 6.41 -8.24 2.95
CA PHE A 133 7.78 -8.03 2.53
C PHE A 133 8.34 -9.27 1.84
N SER A 134 9.21 -9.05 0.85
CA SER A 134 10.03 -10.10 0.27
C SER A 134 11.19 -10.48 1.19
N HIS A 135 11.75 -11.67 0.98
CA HIS A 135 12.89 -12.14 1.78
C HIS A 135 14.11 -11.21 1.68
N GLU A 136 14.36 -10.62 0.51
CA GLU A 136 15.43 -9.66 0.28
C GLU A 136 15.19 -8.34 1.04
N GLU A 137 13.96 -7.83 1.03
CA GLU A 137 13.58 -6.64 1.80
C GLU A 137 13.71 -6.89 3.31
N LEU A 138 13.34 -8.07 3.80
CA LEU A 138 13.46 -8.44 5.21
C LEU A 138 14.92 -8.49 5.69
N GLN A 139 15.84 -8.96 4.86
CA GLN A 139 17.28 -8.95 5.19
C GLN A 139 17.87 -7.53 5.20
N GLN A 140 17.27 -6.60 4.47
CA GLN A 140 17.72 -5.21 4.39
C GLN A 140 17.04 -4.28 5.41
N LEU A 141 16.15 -4.80 6.26
CA LEU A 141 15.44 -4.03 7.27
C LEU A 141 16.11 -4.16 8.65
N PRO A 142 16.85 -3.13 9.12
CA PRO A 142 17.47 -3.14 10.46
C PRO A 142 16.47 -3.42 11.57
N LEU A 143 15.21 -2.98 11.39
CA LEU A 143 14.11 -3.20 12.32
C LEU A 143 13.87 -4.68 12.67
N LEU A 144 14.18 -5.60 11.75
CA LEU A 144 13.88 -7.03 11.86
C LEU A 144 15.11 -7.90 12.06
N SER A 145 16.29 -7.35 11.79
CA SER A 145 17.56 -8.08 11.86
C SER A 145 18.44 -7.69 13.05
N ASP A 146 18.23 -6.51 13.65
CA ASP A 146 19.12 -5.95 14.68
C ASP A 146 18.42 -5.83 16.05
N ALA A 147 18.88 -6.62 17.01
CA ALA A 147 18.37 -6.64 18.38
C ALA A 147 18.56 -5.29 19.12
N ALA A 148 19.59 -4.52 18.78
CA ALA A 148 19.78 -3.19 19.37
C ALA A 148 18.70 -2.22 18.85
N VAL A 149 18.38 -2.30 17.56
CA VAL A 149 17.30 -1.49 16.95
C VAL A 149 15.95 -1.84 17.56
N GLU A 150 15.66 -3.13 17.77
CA GLU A 150 14.45 -3.60 18.44
C GLU A 150 14.33 -3.04 19.87
N GLN A 151 15.42 -3.07 20.64
CA GLN A 151 15.44 -2.56 22.00
C GLN A 151 15.19 -1.04 22.05
N GLU A 152 15.82 -0.27 21.16
CA GLU A 152 15.56 1.17 21.04
C GLU A 152 14.07 1.46 20.74
N TRP A 153 13.41 0.62 19.92
CA TRP A 153 11.98 0.75 19.64
C TRP A 153 11.13 0.46 20.87
N LYS A 154 11.42 -0.61 21.61
CA LYS A 154 10.71 -0.94 22.85
C LYS A 154 10.77 0.21 23.86
N GLU A 155 11.95 0.80 24.04
CA GLU A 155 12.14 1.95 24.94
C GLU A 155 11.37 3.19 24.49
N LEU A 156 11.37 3.47 23.18
CA LEU A 156 10.62 4.59 22.63
C LEU A 156 9.11 4.40 22.78
N VAL A 157 8.59 3.21 22.49
CA VAL A 157 7.17 2.86 22.67
C VAL A 157 6.75 3.01 24.12
N ALA A 158 7.56 2.52 25.06
CA ALA A 158 7.31 2.65 26.49
C ALA A 158 7.22 4.13 26.93
N ARG A 159 8.14 4.98 26.45
CA ARG A 159 8.12 6.43 26.73
C ARG A 159 6.88 7.12 26.14
N VAL A 160 6.50 6.76 24.92
CA VAL A 160 5.29 7.31 24.27
C VAL A 160 4.03 6.94 25.05
N ARG A 161 3.90 5.67 25.44
CA ARG A 161 2.77 5.21 26.27
C ARG A 161 2.70 5.93 27.60
N ALA A 162 3.82 6.03 28.31
CA ALA A 162 3.87 6.73 29.59
C ALA A 162 3.40 8.21 29.49
N VAL A 163 3.80 8.91 28.42
CA VAL A 163 3.37 10.29 28.17
C VAL A 163 1.88 10.38 27.82
N LYS A 164 1.38 9.46 26.98
CA LYS A 164 -0.05 9.38 26.64
C LYS A 164 -0.90 9.06 27.87
N ASP A 165 -0.50 8.08 28.67
CA ASP A 165 -1.25 7.61 29.85
C ASP A 165 -1.23 8.63 30.99
N ALA A 166 -0.21 9.51 31.03
CA ALA A 166 -0.18 10.69 31.89
C ALA A 166 -1.15 11.80 31.44
N GLY A 167 -1.87 11.62 30.32
CA GLY A 167 -2.87 12.55 29.81
C GLY A 167 -2.30 13.70 28.97
N ALA A 168 -1.05 13.59 28.50
CA ALA A 168 -0.47 14.60 27.62
C ALA A 168 -1.24 14.69 26.30
N GLY A 169 -1.49 15.91 25.85
CA GLY A 169 -2.12 16.19 24.57
C GLY A 169 -1.10 16.28 23.42
N PRO A 170 -1.56 16.21 22.15
CA PRO A 170 -0.70 16.41 20.97
C PRO A 170 0.03 17.77 20.92
N GLY A 171 -0.49 18.78 21.63
CA GLY A 171 0.12 20.11 21.74
C GLY A 171 1.32 20.18 22.68
N ASP A 172 1.55 19.15 23.52
CA ASP A 172 2.58 19.20 24.53
C ASP A 172 3.98 19.01 23.93
N ALA A 173 4.94 19.80 24.41
CA ALA A 173 6.31 19.78 23.89
C ALA A 173 6.96 18.38 23.99
N GLN A 174 6.68 17.66 25.07
CA GLN A 174 7.19 16.29 25.26
C GLN A 174 6.59 15.30 24.26
N ALA A 175 5.29 15.41 23.99
CA ALA A 175 4.61 14.59 22.99
C ALA A 175 5.16 14.86 21.59
N GLN A 176 5.32 16.13 21.24
CA GLN A 176 5.87 16.57 19.94
C GLN A 176 7.32 16.10 19.73
N ALA A 177 8.15 16.17 20.78
CA ALA A 177 9.53 15.70 20.73
C ALA A 177 9.61 14.18 20.52
N LEU A 178 8.81 13.40 21.25
CA LEU A 178 8.73 11.95 21.09
C LEU A 178 8.20 11.55 19.71
N ALA A 179 7.18 12.24 19.20
CA ALA A 179 6.64 11.99 17.88
C ALA A 179 7.65 12.33 16.77
N THR A 180 8.42 13.39 16.93
CA THR A 180 9.53 13.70 16.02
C THR A 180 10.62 12.64 16.07
N GLN A 181 11.02 12.20 17.28
CA GLN A 181 11.98 11.11 17.46
C GLN A 181 11.49 9.81 16.80
N TRP A 182 10.20 9.49 16.94
CA TRP A 182 9.57 8.34 16.30
C TRP A 182 9.69 8.40 14.79
N MET A 183 9.28 9.52 14.17
CA MET A 183 9.33 9.65 12.71
C MET A 183 10.76 9.63 12.17
N VAL A 184 11.72 10.26 12.86
CA VAL A 184 13.14 10.23 12.47
C VAL A 184 13.71 8.81 12.54
N LYS A 185 13.44 8.08 13.64
CA LYS A 185 13.88 6.69 13.82
C LYS A 185 13.23 5.78 12.79
N LEU A 186 11.95 6.02 12.47
CA LEU A 186 11.23 5.27 11.44
C LEU A 186 11.83 5.45 10.05
N VAL A 187 12.16 6.70 9.65
CA VAL A 187 12.84 6.96 8.38
C VAL A 187 14.20 6.24 8.33
N ARG A 188 14.99 6.33 9.41
CA ARG A 188 16.31 5.67 9.52
C ARG A 188 16.20 4.15 9.38
N ASP A 189 15.31 3.54 10.16
CA ASP A 189 15.22 2.07 10.29
C ASP A 189 14.44 1.41 9.14
N THR A 190 13.81 2.21 8.26
CA THR A 190 13.22 1.76 6.98
C THR A 190 14.13 2.02 5.78
N GLY A 191 15.39 2.45 6.00
CA GLY A 191 16.32 2.80 4.91
C GLY A 191 15.84 3.99 4.07
N ALA A 192 14.99 4.84 4.63
CA ALA A 192 14.30 5.92 3.92
C ALA A 192 13.46 5.46 2.71
N HIS A 193 13.01 4.20 2.67
CA HIS A 193 12.13 3.69 1.62
C HIS A 193 10.65 3.93 1.98
N PRO A 194 9.95 4.89 1.33
CA PRO A 194 8.60 5.27 1.73
C PRO A 194 7.57 4.13 1.51
N GLY A 195 7.83 3.26 0.54
CA GLY A 195 7.00 2.06 0.30
C GLY A 195 7.14 0.99 1.39
N LEU A 196 8.27 0.92 2.11
CA LEU A 196 8.42 0.04 3.28
C LEU A 196 7.63 0.60 4.46
N PHE A 197 7.66 1.92 4.68
CA PHE A 197 6.83 2.56 5.70
C PHE A 197 5.33 2.31 5.50
N ALA A 198 4.81 2.48 4.29
CA ALA A 198 3.39 2.25 4.01
C ALA A 198 2.98 0.81 4.36
N ARG A 199 3.78 -0.18 3.95
CA ARG A 199 3.51 -1.60 4.24
C ARG A 199 3.64 -1.95 5.73
N LEU A 200 4.60 -1.35 6.44
CA LEU A 200 4.71 -1.50 7.90
C LEU A 200 3.46 -0.95 8.60
N ASN A 201 2.98 0.21 8.19
CA ASN A 201 1.78 0.81 8.76
C ASN A 201 0.53 -0.03 8.47
N ASP A 202 0.39 -0.54 7.24
CA ASP A 202 -0.70 -1.44 6.86
C ASP A 202 -0.67 -2.75 7.67
N MET A 203 0.52 -3.33 7.86
CA MET A 203 0.71 -4.53 8.68
C MET A 203 0.29 -4.27 10.14
N HIS A 204 0.76 -3.18 10.76
CA HIS A 204 0.36 -2.83 12.13
C HIS A 204 -1.15 -2.59 12.26
N ALA A 205 -1.79 -2.00 11.24
CA ALA A 205 -3.22 -1.75 11.25
C ALA A 205 -4.07 -3.04 11.09
N GLN A 206 -3.59 -4.00 10.31
CA GLN A 206 -4.35 -5.20 9.95
C GLN A 206 -4.06 -6.42 10.83
N GLU A 207 -2.95 -6.43 11.58
CA GLU A 207 -2.46 -7.63 12.28
C GLU A 207 -2.46 -7.42 13.80
N PRO A 208 -3.47 -7.93 14.54
CA PRO A 208 -3.58 -7.74 15.99
C PRO A 208 -2.41 -8.31 16.79
N SER A 209 -1.79 -9.40 16.33
CA SER A 209 -0.61 -9.98 16.98
C SER A 209 0.60 -9.04 16.92
N MET A 210 0.77 -8.24 15.85
CA MET A 210 1.79 -7.19 15.81
C MET A 210 1.58 -6.14 16.88
N GLN A 211 0.33 -5.71 17.07
CA GLN A 211 -0.02 -4.71 18.08
C GLN A 211 0.26 -5.24 19.49
N ALA A 212 -0.05 -6.52 19.74
CA ALA A 212 0.23 -7.18 21.02
C ALA A 212 1.74 -7.29 21.29
N THR A 213 2.54 -7.71 20.31
CA THR A 213 3.99 -7.89 20.48
C THR A 213 4.73 -6.56 20.61
N THR A 214 4.41 -5.59 19.76
CA THR A 214 5.12 -4.30 19.73
C THR A 214 4.58 -3.30 20.74
N SER A 215 3.40 -3.55 21.30
CA SER A 215 2.65 -2.55 22.07
C SER A 215 2.42 -1.26 21.27
N ILE A 216 2.23 -1.36 19.96
CA ILE A 216 1.87 -0.24 19.07
C ILE A 216 0.45 -0.49 18.59
N ASP A 217 -0.52 0.08 19.30
CA ASP A 217 -1.94 0.01 18.94
C ASP A 217 -2.40 1.27 18.18
N ALA A 218 -3.66 1.26 17.75
CA ALA A 218 -4.25 2.37 17.01
C ALA A 218 -4.24 3.70 17.79
N GLU A 219 -4.38 3.66 19.12
CA GLU A 219 -4.38 4.87 19.95
C GLU A 219 -2.99 5.50 20.03
N VAL A 220 -1.95 4.68 20.23
CA VAL A 220 -0.56 5.13 20.21
C VAL A 220 -0.22 5.73 18.85
N MET A 221 -0.64 5.08 17.76
CA MET A 221 -0.38 5.61 16.42
C MET A 221 -1.11 6.93 16.15
N GLN A 222 -2.39 7.03 16.53
CA GLN A 222 -3.14 8.26 16.39
C GLN A 222 -2.51 9.41 17.20
N PHE A 223 -2.05 9.10 18.42
CA PHE A 223 -1.36 10.06 19.27
C PHE A 223 -0.06 10.57 18.63
N ILE A 224 0.78 9.66 18.11
CA ILE A 224 2.03 10.02 17.44
C ILE A 224 1.79 10.85 16.19
N ILE A 225 0.83 10.48 15.34
CA ILE A 225 0.49 11.24 14.13
C ILE A 225 0.00 12.65 14.50
N ALA A 226 -0.88 12.76 15.50
CA ALA A 226 -1.41 14.04 15.94
C ALA A 226 -0.30 14.94 16.53
N ALA A 227 0.55 14.38 17.40
CA ALA A 227 1.65 15.12 18.03
C ALA A 227 2.72 15.52 16.99
N PHE A 228 3.03 14.66 16.02
CA PHE A 228 3.93 15.00 14.94
C PHE A 228 3.35 16.14 14.09
N ASN A 229 2.09 16.06 13.69
CA ASN A 229 1.43 17.12 12.93
C ASN A 229 1.40 18.45 13.70
N ALA A 230 1.06 18.42 14.99
CA ALA A 230 1.11 19.61 15.85
C ALA A 230 2.51 20.23 15.90
N SER A 231 3.56 19.40 15.98
CA SER A 231 4.94 19.88 15.92
C SER A 231 5.25 20.59 14.60
N ARG A 232 4.73 20.10 13.47
CA ARG A 232 4.93 20.72 12.15
C ARG A 232 4.21 22.05 12.04
N ILE A 233 2.94 22.08 12.46
CA ILE A 233 2.11 23.29 12.43
C ILE A 233 2.78 24.39 13.27
N ALA A 234 3.28 24.06 14.47
CA ALA A 234 3.94 25.01 15.34
C ALA A 234 5.18 25.68 14.71
N LEU A 235 5.94 24.96 13.88
CA LEU A 235 7.12 25.50 13.19
C LEU A 235 6.78 26.56 12.14
N TYR A 236 5.56 26.58 11.59
CA TYR A 236 5.13 27.61 10.65
C TYR A 236 4.70 28.92 11.32
N ARG A 237 4.54 28.92 12.66
CA ARG A 237 4.02 30.07 13.39
C ARG A 237 4.79 31.38 13.16
N PRO A 238 6.14 31.41 13.09
CA PRO A 238 6.89 32.65 12.83
C PRO A 238 6.68 33.23 11.42
N PHE A 239 6.18 32.42 10.48
CA PHE A 239 6.11 32.77 9.05
C PHE A 239 4.72 33.20 8.60
N LEU A 240 3.67 32.75 9.29
CA LEU A 240 2.28 32.91 8.87
C LEU A 240 1.55 33.93 9.75
N ASN A 241 0.63 34.69 9.15
CA ASN A 241 -0.30 35.52 9.92
C ASN A 241 -1.40 34.66 10.58
N GLU A 242 -2.27 35.25 11.40
CA GLU A 242 -3.32 34.52 12.12
C GLU A 242 -4.28 33.75 11.20
N GLN A 243 -4.70 34.34 10.08
CA GLN A 243 -5.65 33.70 9.16
C GLN A 243 -5.00 32.53 8.42
N GLU A 244 -3.78 32.74 7.93
CA GLU A 244 -2.96 31.71 7.26
C GLU A 244 -2.66 30.54 8.21
N TYR A 245 -2.27 30.84 9.45
CA TYR A 245 -1.97 29.85 10.48
C TYR A 245 -3.22 29.06 10.89
N ALA A 246 -4.37 29.74 11.06
CA ALA A 246 -5.63 29.07 11.34
C ALA A 246 -6.06 28.14 10.18
N HIS A 247 -5.88 28.57 8.93
CA HIS A 247 -6.14 27.74 7.76
C HIS A 247 -5.21 26.52 7.72
N LEU A 248 -3.92 26.70 7.97
CA LEU A 248 -2.96 25.60 8.10
C LEU A 248 -3.42 24.62 9.17
N ALA A 249 -3.64 25.08 10.40
CA ALA A 249 -4.03 24.23 11.52
C ALA A 249 -5.33 23.45 11.26
N ALA A 250 -6.28 24.05 10.57
CA ALA A 250 -7.56 23.41 10.23
C ALA A 250 -7.45 22.36 9.12
N ASN A 251 -6.40 22.38 8.29
CA ASN A 251 -6.30 21.54 7.09
C ASN A 251 -5.09 20.61 7.04
N TYR A 252 -4.05 20.91 7.83
CA TYR A 252 -2.84 20.11 7.92
C TYR A 252 -3.18 18.69 8.42
N GLY A 253 -2.72 17.68 7.68
CA GLY A 253 -2.95 16.27 8.03
C GLY A 253 -4.25 15.65 7.52
N LYS A 254 -5.22 16.41 6.98
CA LYS A 254 -6.47 15.84 6.42
C LYS A 254 -6.25 14.89 5.26
N ARG A 255 -5.22 15.15 4.45
CA ARG A 255 -4.78 14.33 3.31
C ARG A 255 -3.44 13.65 3.58
N SER A 256 -3.09 13.41 4.84
CA SER A 256 -1.79 12.82 5.23
C SER A 256 -1.56 11.43 4.61
N GLY A 257 -2.61 10.63 4.45
CA GLY A 257 -2.54 9.29 3.87
C GLY A 257 -2.14 9.25 2.39
N GLU A 258 -2.25 10.36 1.66
CA GLU A 258 -1.90 10.44 0.23
C GLU A 258 -0.40 10.72 0.01
N TRP A 259 0.29 11.26 1.02
CA TRP A 259 1.70 11.63 0.91
C TRP A 259 2.66 10.44 0.74
N PRO A 260 2.56 9.33 1.50
CA PRO A 260 3.52 8.23 1.39
C PRO A 260 3.61 7.62 -0.01
N ALA A 261 2.46 7.40 -0.65
CA ALA A 261 2.39 6.84 -2.00
C ALA A 261 3.00 7.81 -3.03
N LEU A 262 2.71 9.10 -2.91
CA LEU A 262 3.29 10.13 -3.78
C LEU A 262 4.81 10.24 -3.61
N ILE A 263 5.30 10.28 -2.37
CA ILE A 263 6.74 10.35 -2.06
C ILE A 263 7.45 9.10 -2.60
N ALA A 264 6.85 7.91 -2.45
CA ALA A 264 7.39 6.68 -3.03
C ALA A 264 7.48 6.75 -4.56
N ALA A 265 6.44 7.23 -5.24
CA ALA A 265 6.42 7.36 -6.69
C ALA A 265 7.47 8.37 -7.20
N VAL A 266 7.63 9.51 -6.51
CA VAL A 266 8.67 10.50 -6.84
C VAL A 266 10.06 9.91 -6.63
N ARG A 267 10.29 9.19 -5.52
CA ARG A 267 11.57 8.52 -5.25
C ARG A 267 11.91 7.52 -6.35
N ALA A 268 10.95 6.67 -6.74
CA ALA A 268 11.13 5.72 -7.82
C ALA A 268 11.51 6.38 -9.15
N ALA A 269 10.92 7.55 -9.47
CA ALA A 269 11.29 8.31 -10.66
C ALA A 269 12.73 8.86 -10.59
N ILE A 270 13.17 9.32 -9.41
CA ILE A 270 14.55 9.77 -9.17
C ILE A 270 15.53 8.60 -9.34
N ASP A 271 15.24 7.46 -8.73
CA ASP A 271 16.10 6.27 -8.77
C ASP A 271 16.21 5.71 -10.20
N ALA A 272 15.11 5.76 -10.97
CA ALA A 272 15.07 5.43 -12.39
C ALA A 272 15.75 6.48 -13.29
N ARG A 273 16.19 7.62 -12.73
CA ARG A 273 16.77 8.77 -13.45
C ARG A 273 15.84 9.32 -14.54
N THR A 274 14.54 9.26 -14.31
CA THR A 274 13.54 9.83 -15.22
C THR A 274 13.73 11.35 -15.29
N PRO A 275 13.65 11.98 -16.47
CA PRO A 275 13.75 13.44 -16.57
C PRO A 275 12.60 14.16 -15.86
N PRO A 276 12.83 15.31 -15.18
CA PRO A 276 11.76 16.12 -14.57
C PRO A 276 10.69 16.62 -15.56
N THR A 277 11.01 16.63 -16.85
CA THR A 277 10.11 17.01 -17.95
C THR A 277 9.23 15.87 -18.45
N ASP A 278 9.44 14.65 -17.96
CA ASP A 278 8.64 13.49 -18.37
C ASP A 278 7.16 13.65 -17.97
N PRO A 279 6.19 13.33 -18.85
CA PRO A 279 4.76 13.47 -18.55
C PRO A 279 4.32 12.82 -17.24
N ALA A 280 4.88 11.66 -16.88
CA ALA A 280 4.57 10.98 -15.62
C ALA A 280 5.07 11.79 -14.42
N VAL A 281 6.25 12.40 -14.52
CA VAL A 281 6.83 13.24 -13.46
C VAL A 281 6.08 14.56 -13.33
N LEU A 282 5.65 15.15 -14.45
CA LEU A 282 4.78 16.33 -14.45
C LEU A 282 3.44 16.02 -13.76
N GLN A 283 2.88 14.82 -13.93
CA GLN A 283 1.69 14.40 -13.19
C GLN A 283 1.95 14.29 -11.69
N LEU A 284 3.07 13.71 -11.26
CA LEU A 284 3.46 13.67 -9.84
C LEU A 284 3.64 15.08 -9.26
N ALA A 285 4.23 16.01 -10.01
CA ALA A 285 4.38 17.40 -9.61
C ALA A 285 3.03 18.11 -9.44
N ARG A 286 2.05 17.85 -10.32
CA ARG A 286 0.68 18.37 -10.18
C ARG A 286 0.00 17.82 -8.92
N GLN A 287 0.11 16.52 -8.66
CA GLN A 287 -0.42 15.90 -7.43
C GLN A 287 0.23 16.49 -6.18
N TRP A 288 1.54 16.69 -6.19
CA TRP A 288 2.25 17.34 -5.07
C TRP A 288 1.73 18.75 -4.82
N LEU A 289 1.55 19.56 -5.88
CA LEU A 289 1.00 20.90 -5.77
C LEU A 289 -0.43 20.89 -5.23
N GLU A 290 -1.24 19.91 -5.61
CA GLU A 290 -2.60 19.73 -5.11
C GLU A 290 -2.63 19.43 -3.60
N LEU A 291 -1.81 18.48 -3.14
CA LEU A 291 -1.69 18.15 -1.71
C LEU A 291 -1.10 19.32 -0.90
N PHE A 292 -0.12 20.03 -1.46
CA PHE A 292 0.43 21.22 -0.83
C PHE A 292 -0.65 22.32 -0.68
N ARG A 293 -1.38 22.61 -1.76
CA ARG A 293 -2.47 23.61 -1.75
C ARG A 293 -3.61 23.26 -0.80
N SER A 294 -3.81 21.97 -0.49
CA SER A 294 -4.88 21.57 0.42
C SER A 294 -4.70 22.08 1.84
N TYR A 295 -3.45 22.35 2.28
CA TYR A 295 -3.18 22.93 3.60
C TYR A 295 -2.54 24.33 3.55
N ALA A 296 -1.86 24.68 2.45
CA ALA A 296 -1.22 25.98 2.28
C ALA A 296 -2.11 27.02 1.59
N GLY A 297 -3.25 26.61 1.03
CA GLY A 297 -4.11 27.46 0.22
C GLY A 297 -3.56 27.75 -1.18
N THR A 298 -4.28 28.56 -1.94
CA THR A 298 -3.95 28.91 -3.34
C THR A 298 -3.29 30.28 -3.49
N ASP A 299 -3.21 31.08 -2.43
CA ASP A 299 -2.60 32.41 -2.47
C ASP A 299 -1.07 32.34 -2.69
N PRO A 300 -0.53 32.93 -3.77
CA PRO A 300 0.90 32.90 -4.06
C PRO A 300 1.78 33.52 -2.96
N ALA A 301 1.30 34.55 -2.25
CA ALA A 301 2.05 35.18 -1.17
C ALA A 301 2.19 34.25 0.04
N THR A 302 1.09 33.59 0.42
CA THR A 302 1.09 32.54 1.44
C THR A 302 2.03 31.39 1.06
N GLN A 303 1.96 30.88 -0.18
CA GLN A 303 2.83 29.79 -0.64
C GLN A 303 4.32 30.17 -0.67
N LEU A 304 4.66 31.44 -0.87
CA LEU A 304 6.04 31.92 -0.75
C LEU A 304 6.55 31.81 0.70
N LYS A 305 5.71 32.12 1.70
CA LYS A 305 6.06 31.97 3.12
C LYS A 305 6.33 30.53 3.50
N PHE A 306 5.53 29.57 3.01
CA PHE A 306 5.79 28.14 3.19
C PHE A 306 7.16 27.73 2.61
N ARG A 307 7.50 28.21 1.41
CA ARG A 307 8.82 27.95 0.81
C ARG A 307 9.96 28.56 1.63
N GLN A 308 9.78 29.78 2.16
CA GLN A 308 10.76 30.41 3.06
C GLN A 308 10.93 29.61 4.36
N ALA A 309 9.83 29.12 4.94
CA ALA A 309 9.87 28.27 6.13
C ALA A 309 10.68 26.99 5.86
N HIS A 310 10.44 26.30 4.74
CA HIS A 310 11.23 25.12 4.37
C HIS A 310 12.72 25.40 4.14
N GLN A 311 13.07 26.62 3.72
CA GLN A 311 14.47 27.03 3.55
C GLN A 311 15.16 27.39 4.87
N GLN A 312 14.42 27.98 5.82
CA GLN A 312 14.97 28.51 7.08
C GLN A 312 14.83 27.55 8.26
N GLU A 313 13.93 26.57 8.18
CA GLU A 313 13.64 25.62 9.25
C GLU A 313 13.86 24.17 8.78
N PRO A 314 15.09 23.65 8.87
CA PRO A 314 15.43 22.29 8.46
C PRO A 314 14.58 21.23 9.17
N ARG A 315 14.14 21.52 10.41
CA ARG A 315 13.31 20.59 11.16
C ARG A 315 12.08 20.19 10.40
N LEU A 316 11.46 21.07 9.60
CA LEU A 316 10.25 20.77 8.80
C LEU A 316 10.40 19.52 7.91
N MET A 317 11.62 19.16 7.50
CA MET A 317 11.90 17.99 6.67
C MET A 317 12.22 16.72 7.45
N GLU A 318 12.58 16.84 8.73
CA GLU A 318 12.89 15.69 9.59
C GLU A 318 11.68 14.75 9.69
N GLY A 319 11.91 13.45 9.46
CA GLY A 319 10.87 12.43 9.57
C GLY A 319 9.84 12.41 8.44
N SER A 320 10.01 13.21 7.37
CA SER A 320 9.03 13.34 6.28
C SER A 320 9.31 12.48 5.04
N PHE A 321 10.42 11.72 5.00
CA PHE A 321 10.94 11.02 3.81
C PHE A 321 11.28 11.92 2.60
N VAL A 322 11.06 13.23 2.71
CA VAL A 322 11.41 14.24 1.70
C VAL A 322 12.79 14.79 2.01
N ASP A 323 13.69 14.75 1.03
CA ASP A 323 15.04 15.30 1.11
C ASP A 323 15.24 16.46 0.11
N ALA A 324 16.39 17.12 0.20
CA ALA A 324 16.74 18.22 -0.67
C ALA A 324 16.80 17.82 -2.17
N ALA A 325 17.21 16.59 -2.48
CA ALA A 325 17.29 16.10 -3.84
C ALA A 325 15.90 15.95 -4.46
N MET A 326 14.94 15.40 -3.70
CA MET A 326 13.54 15.29 -4.10
C MET A 326 12.90 16.65 -4.33
N LEU A 327 13.12 17.62 -3.42
CA LEU A 327 12.61 18.98 -3.59
C LEU A 327 13.21 19.68 -4.81
N HIS A 328 14.50 19.48 -5.08
CA HIS A 328 15.15 20.03 -6.27
C HIS A 328 14.56 19.43 -7.55
N TYR A 329 14.41 18.10 -7.58
CA TYR A 329 13.83 17.36 -8.69
C TYR A 329 12.40 17.81 -9.01
N LEU A 330 11.55 17.91 -7.98
CA LEU A 330 10.19 18.41 -8.12
C LEU A 330 10.13 19.89 -8.46
N GLY A 331 11.05 20.71 -7.94
CA GLY A 331 11.14 22.12 -8.30
C GLY A 331 11.34 22.33 -9.80
N ALA A 332 12.17 21.49 -10.44
CA ALA A 332 12.35 21.51 -11.89
C ALA A 332 11.07 21.12 -12.64
N ALA A 333 10.37 20.07 -12.21
CA ALA A 333 9.10 19.66 -12.81
C ALA A 333 8.00 20.72 -12.62
N MET A 334 7.90 21.33 -11.43
CA MET A 334 6.93 22.38 -11.13
C MET A 334 7.15 23.64 -11.97
N ALA A 335 8.40 23.98 -12.29
CA ALA A 335 8.69 25.12 -13.17
C ALA A 335 8.14 24.92 -14.59
N VAL A 336 8.10 23.67 -15.08
CA VAL A 336 7.48 23.30 -16.36
C VAL A 336 5.96 23.36 -16.25
N VAL A 337 5.38 22.76 -15.20
CA VAL A 337 3.93 22.80 -14.94
C VAL A 337 3.41 24.23 -14.83
N ALA A 338 4.18 25.15 -14.25
CA ALA A 338 3.80 26.55 -14.13
C ALA A 338 3.81 27.33 -15.46
N GLN A 339 4.54 26.85 -16.47
CA GLN A 339 4.61 27.45 -17.81
C GLN A 339 3.51 26.94 -18.74
N GLU A 340 2.94 25.77 -18.46
CA GLU A 340 1.74 25.27 -19.13
C GLU A 340 0.53 26.11 -18.70
N LYS A 341 0.07 27.01 -19.58
CA LYS A 341 -1.20 27.73 -19.37
C LYS A 341 -2.31 26.72 -19.10
N PRO A 342 -3.24 26.99 -18.17
CA PRO A 342 -4.45 26.18 -18.06
C PRO A 342 -5.19 26.25 -19.40
N ALA A 343 -5.47 25.07 -19.97
CA ALA A 343 -6.26 24.92 -21.19
C ALA A 343 -7.70 25.38 -20.99
#